data_AF-A0A1Q3Y7C2-F1
#
_entry.id   AF-A0A1Q3Y7C2-F1
#
_cell.length_a   1.000
_cell.length_b   1.000
_cell.length_c   1.000
_cell.angle_alpha   90.00
_cell.angle_beta   90.00
_cell.angle_gamma   90.00
#
_symmetry.space_group_name_H-M   'P 1'
#
loop_
_entity.id
_entity.type
_entity.pdbx_description
1 polymer ?
#
loop_
_entity_poly.entity_id
_entity_poly.type
_entity_poly.pdbx_seq_one_letter_code
_entity_poly.pdbx_strand_id
1 'polypeptide(L)'
;MLTSLRLRSCLSQNEKLLLRAFEIADKPPSGEDMAFTHSVLCQVGLPRAKVEGREFMRQSGAAWVNVQAGWLDEGKGPVQQSIPYGVMPRLALAWVSTYAVRHGSREIPIGDSAAEFLRLMDMDKDGRRYLTLRKQMHALAACRLQLGFKGHTFNGQPVEQFDAWVSNRDSQQRPLWPGVLTLSEHYFNELRDSAVPLDNRALHALKGSALALDVYCWLAHRLHRIEGKGVTLHWKPLREQFAQEYTGKDADKDFKKKFVPALRKVQAVYPAANVKQVTGGLLLLGSPPPIPKKLTK
;
A
#
# COMPACT_ATOMS: atom_id res chain seq x y z
N MET A 1 8.76 30.75 -11.53
CA MET A 1 8.28 29.34 -11.50
C MET A 1 9.39 28.31 -11.75
N LEU A 2 10.28 28.50 -12.73
CA LEU A 2 11.37 27.55 -13.05
C LEU A 2 12.41 27.33 -11.93
N THR A 3 12.65 28.31 -11.07
CA THR A 3 13.58 28.21 -9.92
C THR A 3 13.06 27.34 -8.78
N SER A 4 11.74 27.29 -8.57
CA SER A 4 11.10 26.48 -7.50
C SER A 4 11.14 24.97 -7.81
N LEU A 5 10.99 24.59 -9.09
CA LEU A 5 11.05 23.19 -9.52
C LEU A 5 12.47 22.62 -9.48
N ARG A 6 13.51 23.41 -9.79
CA ARG A 6 14.92 22.96 -9.71
C ARG A 6 15.42 22.77 -8.27
N LEU A 7 14.90 23.51 -7.30
CA LEU A 7 15.27 23.33 -5.89
C LEU A 7 14.77 21.99 -5.32
N ARG A 8 13.62 21.49 -5.78
CA ARG A 8 13.04 20.23 -5.29
C ARG A 8 13.81 18.98 -5.73
N SER A 9 14.59 19.03 -6.81
CA SER A 9 15.33 17.87 -7.32
C SER A 9 16.60 17.55 -6.52
N CYS A 10 17.17 18.49 -5.76
CA CYS A 10 18.36 18.30 -4.94
C CYS A 10 18.08 17.91 -3.48
N LEU A 11 16.83 17.89 -3.05
CA LEU A 11 16.48 17.59 -1.67
C LEU A 11 16.69 16.11 -1.34
N SER A 12 17.29 15.87 -0.17
CA SER A 12 17.32 14.56 0.46
C SER A 12 15.89 14.05 0.72
N GLN A 13 15.76 12.73 0.89
CA GLN A 13 14.46 12.12 1.16
C GLN A 13 13.83 12.64 2.46
N ASN A 14 14.64 13.01 3.46
CA ASN A 14 14.15 13.57 4.72
C ASN A 14 13.64 15.01 4.54
N GLU A 15 14.30 15.84 3.74
CA GLU A 15 13.80 17.19 3.43
C GLU A 15 12.50 17.14 2.64
N LYS A 16 12.39 16.22 1.65
CA LYS A 16 11.14 15.99 0.92
C LYS A 16 10.00 15.57 1.87
N LEU A 17 10.29 14.71 2.84
CA LEU A 17 9.33 14.30 3.86
C LEU A 17 8.88 15.49 4.73
N LEU A 18 9.82 16.31 5.20
CA LEU A 18 9.51 17.48 6.04
C LEU A 18 8.67 18.53 5.30
N LEU A 19 8.98 18.80 4.04
CA LEU A 19 8.17 19.70 3.22
C LEU A 19 6.73 19.19 3.06
N ARG A 20 6.56 17.87 2.85
CA ARG A 20 5.24 17.26 2.73
C ARG A 20 4.50 17.23 4.06
N ALA A 21 5.21 17.02 5.16
CA ALA A 21 4.67 17.11 6.51
C ALA A 21 4.13 18.51 6.82
N PHE A 22 4.89 19.56 6.45
CA PHE A 22 4.45 20.95 6.59
C PHE A 22 3.19 21.22 5.76
N GLU A 23 3.16 20.79 4.50
CA GLU A 23 1.99 20.96 3.63
C GLU A 23 0.73 20.27 4.20
N ILE A 24 0.87 19.06 4.74
CA ILE A 24 -0.24 18.31 5.35
C ILE A 24 -0.73 19.00 6.63
N ALA A 25 0.17 19.58 7.43
CA ALA A 25 -0.19 20.30 8.64
C ALA A 25 -0.87 21.66 8.36
N ASP A 26 -0.43 22.35 7.31
CA ASP A 26 -0.94 23.67 6.91
C ASP A 26 -2.27 23.59 6.17
N LYS A 27 -2.45 22.59 5.29
CA LYS A 27 -3.59 22.49 4.39
C LYS A 27 -4.40 21.22 4.62
N PRO A 28 -5.69 21.34 5.02
CA PRO A 28 -6.56 20.18 5.12
C PRO A 28 -6.68 19.48 3.76
N PRO A 29 -6.87 18.14 3.74
CA PRO A 29 -7.01 17.41 2.48
C PRO A 29 -8.26 17.85 1.72
N SER A 30 -8.14 17.92 0.40
CA SER A 30 -9.25 18.11 -0.54
C SER A 30 -9.68 16.78 -1.16
N GLY A 31 -10.74 16.77 -1.98
CA GLY A 31 -11.23 15.55 -2.64
C GLY A 31 -10.17 14.84 -3.49
N GLU A 32 -9.29 15.59 -4.16
CA GLU A 32 -8.20 15.04 -4.97
C GLU A 32 -7.10 14.40 -4.13
N ASP A 33 -6.95 14.82 -2.87
CA ASP A 33 -5.99 14.27 -1.92
C ASP A 33 -6.46 12.95 -1.29
N MET A 34 -7.67 12.49 -1.61
CA MET A 34 -8.21 11.24 -1.08
C MET A 34 -7.75 10.04 -1.89
N ALA A 35 -7.08 9.13 -1.19
CA ALA A 35 -6.82 7.76 -1.65
C ALA A 35 -7.66 6.76 -0.86
N PHE A 36 -7.87 5.58 -1.40
CA PHE A 36 -8.60 4.50 -0.75
C PHE A 36 -7.78 3.20 -0.76
N THR A 37 -7.97 2.40 0.27
CA THR A 37 -7.49 1.01 0.31
C THR A 37 -8.47 0.13 1.06
N HIS A 38 -8.34 -1.18 0.92
CA HIS A 38 -9.21 -2.15 1.58
C HIS A 38 -8.92 -2.22 3.10
N SER A 39 -9.98 -2.24 3.92
CA SER A 39 -9.91 -2.28 5.40
C SER A 39 -9.01 -3.37 5.98
N VAL A 40 -9.08 -4.60 5.45
CA VAL A 40 -8.19 -5.71 5.86
C VAL A 40 -6.72 -5.39 5.58
N LEU A 41 -6.40 -4.74 4.45
CA LEU A 41 -5.02 -4.36 4.10
C LEU A 41 -4.47 -3.24 5.00
N CYS A 42 -5.33 -2.45 5.65
CA CYS A 42 -4.92 -1.54 6.72
C CYS A 42 -4.52 -2.29 8.01
N GLN A 43 -5.00 -3.51 8.23
CA GLN A 43 -4.72 -4.28 9.44
C GLN A 43 -3.58 -5.26 9.22
N VAL A 44 -3.57 -5.96 8.09
CA VAL A 44 -2.57 -6.94 7.69
C VAL A 44 -2.11 -6.66 6.26
N GLY A 45 -0.86 -6.22 6.10
CA GLY A 45 -0.32 -5.87 4.79
C GLY A 45 0.19 -7.08 4.00
N LEU A 46 0.50 -6.85 2.71
CA LEU A 46 1.26 -7.77 1.85
C LEU A 46 2.66 -8.08 2.44
N PRO A 47 3.41 -9.06 1.90
CA PRO A 47 4.83 -9.21 2.25
C PRO A 47 5.63 -7.93 2.03
N ARG A 48 6.59 -7.63 2.91
CA ARG A 48 7.46 -6.45 2.77
C ARG A 48 8.65 -6.71 1.85
N ALA A 49 9.09 -7.96 1.77
CA ALA A 49 10.18 -8.42 0.93
C ALA A 49 9.73 -9.66 0.14
N LYS A 50 10.57 -10.09 -0.81
CA LYS A 50 10.31 -11.31 -1.58
C LYS A 50 10.15 -12.49 -0.62
N VAL A 51 9.09 -13.25 -0.81
CA VAL A 51 8.83 -14.51 -0.11
C VAL A 51 9.34 -15.64 -1.00
N GLU A 52 10.07 -16.57 -0.40
CA GLU A 52 10.38 -17.84 -1.05
C GLU A 52 9.18 -18.77 -0.89
N GLY A 53 8.65 -19.28 -1.99
CA GLY A 53 7.46 -20.15 -2.00
C GLY A 53 6.28 -19.57 -2.78
N ARG A 54 5.15 -20.29 -2.70
CA ARG A 54 3.92 -20.00 -3.46
C ARG A 54 2.79 -19.42 -2.63
N GLU A 55 2.92 -19.40 -1.31
CA GLU A 55 1.88 -18.93 -0.41
C GLU A 55 2.47 -18.03 0.69
N PHE A 56 1.71 -17.01 1.05
CA PHE A 56 2.01 -16.14 2.17
C PHE A 56 0.72 -15.90 2.96
N MET A 57 0.72 -16.35 4.21
CA MET A 57 -0.34 -16.08 5.17
C MET A 57 0.16 -15.10 6.23
N ARG A 58 -0.66 -14.11 6.57
CA ARG A 58 -0.43 -13.22 7.72
C ARG A 58 -1.73 -13.00 8.46
N GLN A 59 -1.67 -13.05 9.79
CA GLN A 59 -2.82 -12.84 10.67
C GLN A 59 -2.47 -11.87 11.80
N SER A 60 -3.42 -11.01 12.14
CA SER A 60 -3.37 -10.18 13.33
C SER A 60 -4.77 -10.05 13.93
N GLY A 61 -4.97 -10.64 15.11
CA GLY A 61 -6.28 -10.75 15.71
C GLY A 61 -7.28 -11.45 14.78
N ALA A 62 -8.40 -10.78 14.51
CA ALA A 62 -9.45 -11.29 13.64
C ALA A 62 -9.20 -11.07 12.15
N ALA A 63 -8.22 -10.25 11.77
CA ALA A 63 -7.89 -9.94 10.38
C ALA A 63 -6.79 -10.88 9.86
N TRP A 64 -6.95 -11.40 8.65
CA TRP A 64 -5.92 -12.19 7.98
C TRP A 64 -5.93 -11.98 6.47
N VAL A 65 -4.77 -12.22 5.86
CA VAL A 65 -4.57 -12.19 4.41
C VAL A 65 -3.80 -13.43 3.99
N ASN A 66 -4.31 -14.11 2.96
CA ASN A 66 -3.58 -15.16 2.26
C ASN A 66 -3.31 -14.71 0.82
N VAL A 67 -2.06 -14.80 0.38
CA VAL A 67 -1.65 -14.45 -0.97
C VAL A 67 -0.99 -15.65 -1.62
N GLN A 68 -1.57 -16.13 -2.70
CA GLN A 68 -1.05 -17.26 -3.47
C GLN A 68 -0.49 -16.79 -4.81
N ALA A 69 0.73 -17.22 -5.12
CA ALA A 69 1.38 -16.94 -6.39
C ALA A 69 0.68 -17.68 -7.54
N GLY A 70 0.43 -16.96 -8.62
CA GLY A 70 -0.20 -17.48 -9.83
C GLY A 70 0.74 -17.67 -11.01
N TRP A 71 0.13 -17.95 -12.15
CA TRP A 71 0.76 -18.05 -13.45
C TRP A 71 0.21 -16.96 -14.34
N LEU A 72 1.04 -16.43 -15.23
CA LEU A 72 0.65 -15.46 -16.24
C LEU A 72 1.18 -15.93 -17.58
N ASP A 73 0.37 -15.88 -18.63
CA ASP A 73 0.89 -16.11 -19.98
C ASP A 73 1.58 -14.82 -20.48
N GLU A 74 2.87 -14.90 -20.82
CA GLU A 74 3.64 -13.77 -21.34
C GLU A 74 3.80 -13.84 -22.88
N GLY A 75 2.89 -14.56 -23.55
CA GLY A 75 2.86 -14.77 -25.01
C GLY A 75 3.72 -15.93 -25.50
N LYS A 76 4.50 -16.56 -24.61
CA LYS A 76 5.30 -17.76 -24.86
C LYS A 76 4.86 -18.94 -24.00
N GLY A 77 3.67 -18.85 -23.39
CA GLY A 77 3.15 -19.82 -22.45
C GLY A 77 3.25 -19.35 -21.00
N PRO A 78 2.79 -20.19 -20.06
CA PRO A 78 2.61 -19.83 -18.66
C PRO A 78 3.95 -19.63 -17.95
N VAL A 79 4.15 -18.43 -17.39
CA VAL A 79 5.30 -18.05 -16.55
C VAL A 79 4.82 -17.92 -15.11
N GLN A 80 5.50 -18.62 -14.20
CA GLN A 80 5.20 -18.52 -12.78
C GLN A 80 5.58 -17.15 -12.24
N GLN A 81 4.64 -16.49 -11.57
CA GLN A 81 4.89 -15.20 -10.94
C GLN A 81 5.24 -15.36 -9.46
N SER A 82 5.92 -14.37 -8.88
CA SER A 82 6.13 -14.33 -7.43
C SER A 82 4.88 -13.84 -6.71
N ILE A 83 4.80 -14.05 -5.39
CA ILE A 83 3.85 -13.33 -4.54
C ILE A 83 4.15 -11.82 -4.65
N PRO A 84 3.15 -10.92 -4.76
CA PRO A 84 3.39 -9.48 -4.75
C PRO A 84 3.96 -9.03 -3.39
N TYR A 85 5.01 -8.20 -3.41
CA TYR A 85 5.71 -7.74 -2.21
C TYR A 85 6.25 -6.31 -2.33
N GLY A 86 6.50 -5.69 -1.16
CA GLY A 86 7.13 -4.39 -1.06
C GLY A 86 6.20 -3.21 -1.35
N VAL A 87 6.80 -2.06 -1.66
CA VAL A 87 6.08 -0.79 -1.82
C VAL A 87 5.16 -0.79 -3.04
N MET A 88 5.66 -1.25 -4.17
CA MET A 88 5.01 -1.10 -5.46
C MET A 88 3.58 -1.66 -5.50
N PRO A 89 3.31 -2.91 -5.07
CA PRO A 89 1.95 -3.43 -5.12
C PRO A 89 1.00 -2.72 -4.14
N ARG A 90 1.51 -2.16 -3.04
CA ARG A 90 0.68 -1.40 -2.08
C ARG A 90 0.20 -0.08 -2.69
N LEU A 91 1.10 0.64 -3.35
CA LEU A 91 0.76 1.89 -4.04
C LEU A 91 -0.14 1.63 -5.24
N ALA A 92 0.13 0.56 -6.00
CA ALA A 92 -0.72 0.15 -7.12
C ALA A 92 -2.14 -0.19 -6.64
N LEU A 93 -2.28 -0.99 -5.59
CA LEU A 93 -3.59 -1.29 -4.99
C LEU A 93 -4.29 -0.05 -4.45
N ALA A 94 -3.57 0.87 -3.80
CA ALA A 94 -4.14 2.13 -3.34
C ALA A 94 -4.66 2.98 -4.51
N TRP A 95 -3.88 3.10 -5.59
CA TRP A 95 -4.29 3.84 -6.79
C TRP A 95 -5.51 3.20 -7.46
N VAL A 96 -5.44 1.89 -7.71
CA VAL A 96 -6.50 1.10 -8.31
C VAL A 96 -7.79 1.20 -7.49
N SER A 97 -7.68 1.08 -6.17
CA SER A 97 -8.81 1.21 -5.26
C SER A 97 -9.40 2.62 -5.28
N THR A 98 -8.54 3.63 -5.35
CA THR A 98 -8.96 5.04 -5.40
C THR A 98 -9.76 5.33 -6.66
N TYR A 99 -9.26 4.90 -7.82
CA TYR A 99 -9.96 5.08 -9.08
C TYR A 99 -11.31 4.34 -9.06
N ALA A 100 -11.31 3.08 -8.62
CA ALA A 100 -12.52 2.26 -8.56
C ALA A 100 -13.62 2.91 -7.70
N VAL A 101 -13.27 3.36 -6.49
CA VAL A 101 -14.23 4.01 -5.58
C VAL A 101 -14.68 5.36 -6.12
N ARG A 102 -13.76 6.17 -6.65
CA ARG A 102 -14.06 7.54 -7.11
C ARG A 102 -14.94 7.55 -8.37
N HIS A 103 -14.70 6.62 -9.29
CA HIS A 103 -15.40 6.57 -10.59
C HIS A 103 -16.50 5.51 -10.65
N GLY A 104 -16.62 4.64 -9.64
CA GLY A 104 -17.56 3.52 -9.67
C GLY A 104 -17.27 2.54 -10.81
N SER A 105 -16.01 2.43 -11.25
CA SER A 105 -15.60 1.62 -12.39
C SER A 105 -14.71 0.46 -11.98
N ARG A 106 -14.92 -0.71 -12.59
CA ARG A 106 -14.01 -1.86 -12.49
C ARG A 106 -12.86 -1.78 -13.50
N GLU A 107 -13.04 -1.02 -14.57
CA GLU A 107 -12.02 -0.77 -15.59
C GLU A 107 -11.18 0.42 -15.16
N ILE A 108 -9.91 0.15 -14.86
CA ILE A 108 -8.99 1.09 -14.24
C ILE A 108 -7.92 1.48 -15.26
N PRO A 109 -7.88 2.74 -15.72
CA PRO A 109 -6.83 3.21 -16.58
C PRO A 109 -5.52 3.23 -15.80
N ILE A 110 -4.52 2.55 -16.34
CA ILE A 110 -3.16 2.46 -15.79
C ILE A 110 -2.14 3.15 -16.72
N GLY A 111 -2.63 4.03 -17.59
CA GLY A 111 -1.83 4.80 -18.56
C GLY A 111 -1.31 3.97 -19.72
N ASP A 112 -0.75 4.63 -20.73
CA ASP A 112 -0.27 4.00 -21.97
C ASP A 112 1.14 3.40 -21.81
N SER A 113 1.75 3.57 -20.64
CA SER A 113 3.06 3.00 -20.32
C SER A 113 3.29 2.84 -18.82
N ALA A 114 4.21 1.96 -18.45
CA ALA A 114 4.64 1.83 -17.05
C ALA A 114 5.22 3.14 -16.48
N ALA A 115 5.82 3.98 -17.34
CA ALA A 115 6.34 5.29 -16.93
C ALA A 115 5.21 6.26 -16.57
N GLU A 116 4.09 6.19 -17.29
CA GLU A 116 2.89 6.92 -16.94
C GLU A 116 2.26 6.39 -15.65
N PHE A 117 2.17 5.08 -15.47
CA PHE A 117 1.64 4.51 -14.24
C PHE A 117 2.49 4.89 -13.01
N LEU A 118 3.82 4.88 -13.13
CA LEU A 118 4.70 5.41 -12.09
C LEU A 118 4.40 6.88 -11.78
N ARG A 119 4.14 7.70 -12.81
CA ARG A 119 3.78 9.12 -12.63
C ARG A 119 2.44 9.27 -11.90
N LEU A 120 1.44 8.44 -12.20
CA LEU A 120 0.16 8.42 -11.50
C LEU A 120 0.34 8.11 -10.00
N MET A 121 1.29 7.24 -9.66
CA MET A 121 1.69 6.95 -8.28
C MET A 121 2.70 7.94 -7.67
N ASP A 122 2.94 9.09 -8.33
CA ASP A 122 3.95 10.11 -7.98
C ASP A 122 5.37 9.54 -7.82
N MET A 123 5.75 8.50 -8.55
CA MET A 123 7.09 7.92 -8.49
C MET A 123 7.99 8.49 -9.60
N ASP A 124 9.21 8.92 -9.24
CA ASP A 124 10.18 9.39 -10.23
C ASP A 124 10.54 8.29 -11.24
N LYS A 125 10.91 8.73 -12.44
CA LYS A 125 11.38 7.88 -13.54
C LYS A 125 12.77 7.33 -13.21
N ASP A 126 12.85 6.05 -12.91
CA ASP A 126 14.09 5.29 -12.75
C ASP A 126 13.91 3.92 -13.41
N GLY A 127 14.87 3.51 -14.24
CA GLY A 127 14.83 2.21 -14.94
C GLY A 127 14.70 1.02 -13.99
N ARG A 128 15.27 1.10 -12.77
CA ARG A 128 15.09 0.05 -11.74
C ARG A 128 13.65 -0.03 -11.24
N ARG A 129 12.97 1.12 -11.13
CA ARG A 129 11.56 1.19 -10.75
C ARG A 129 10.66 0.63 -11.85
N TYR A 130 11.00 0.83 -13.13
CA TYR A 130 10.28 0.21 -14.24
C TYR A 130 10.27 -1.32 -14.15
N LEU A 131 11.45 -1.93 -13.97
CA LEU A 131 11.57 -3.39 -13.84
C LEU A 131 10.81 -3.92 -12.62
N THR A 132 10.90 -3.18 -11.50
CA THR A 132 10.18 -3.52 -10.28
C THR A 132 8.67 -3.40 -10.49
N LEU A 133 8.21 -2.35 -11.15
CA LEU A 133 6.79 -2.13 -11.43
C LEU A 133 6.23 -3.27 -12.26
N ARG A 134 6.87 -3.57 -13.39
CA ARG A 134 6.43 -4.65 -14.26
C ARG A 134 6.34 -5.98 -13.50
N LYS A 135 7.40 -6.34 -12.76
CA LYS A 135 7.43 -7.56 -11.94
C LYS A 135 6.27 -7.61 -10.93
N GLN A 136 6.03 -6.50 -10.22
CA GLN A 136 5.02 -6.48 -9.15
C GLN A 136 3.60 -6.38 -9.70
N MET A 137 3.40 -5.78 -10.87
CA MET A 137 2.10 -5.79 -11.56
C MET A 137 1.76 -7.16 -12.11
N HIS A 138 2.72 -7.90 -12.69
CA HIS A 138 2.49 -9.30 -13.08
C HIS A 138 2.14 -10.16 -11.86
N ALA A 139 2.87 -9.99 -10.75
CA ALA A 139 2.58 -10.68 -9.51
C ALA A 139 1.18 -10.37 -8.98
N LEU A 140 0.75 -9.10 -9.02
CA LEU A 140 -0.60 -8.70 -8.61
C LEU A 140 -1.68 -9.26 -9.54
N ALA A 141 -1.47 -9.18 -10.85
CA ALA A 141 -2.40 -9.69 -11.85
C ALA A 141 -2.61 -11.20 -11.77
N ALA A 142 -1.56 -11.95 -11.45
CA ALA A 142 -1.62 -13.41 -11.37
C ALA A 142 -2.06 -13.93 -10.00
N CYS A 143 -1.88 -13.17 -8.91
CA CYS A 143 -2.09 -13.70 -7.57
C CYS A 143 -3.56 -13.95 -7.22
N ARG A 144 -3.80 -14.93 -6.35
CA ARG A 144 -5.08 -15.07 -5.63
C ARG A 144 -4.94 -14.41 -4.26
N LEU A 145 -5.89 -13.54 -3.93
CA LEU A 145 -5.94 -12.81 -2.67
C LEU A 145 -7.16 -13.25 -1.86
N GLN A 146 -6.93 -13.77 -0.67
CA GLN A 146 -7.98 -14.05 0.29
C GLN A 146 -7.83 -13.09 1.46
N LEU A 147 -8.93 -12.47 1.86
CA LEU A 147 -8.98 -11.51 2.95
C LEU A 147 -10.04 -12.00 3.92
N GLY A 148 -9.75 -12.01 5.22
CA GLY A 148 -10.74 -12.39 6.20
C GLY A 148 -10.77 -11.48 7.40
N PHE A 149 -11.96 -11.31 7.96
CA PHE A 149 -12.21 -10.54 9.17
C PHE A 149 -13.42 -11.08 9.93
N LYS A 150 -13.23 -11.46 11.20
CA LYS A 150 -14.32 -11.89 12.13
C LYS A 150 -15.28 -12.94 11.53
N GLY A 151 -14.75 -13.98 10.89
CA GLY A 151 -15.53 -15.07 10.29
C GLY A 151 -16.02 -14.78 8.87
N HIS A 152 -15.98 -13.53 8.41
CA HIS A 152 -16.17 -13.19 6.99
C HIS A 152 -14.89 -13.50 6.23
N THR A 153 -15.01 -14.25 5.14
CA THR A 153 -13.91 -14.58 4.24
C THR A 153 -14.25 -14.12 2.84
N PHE A 154 -13.46 -13.18 2.33
CA PHE A 154 -13.39 -12.84 0.93
C PHE A 154 -12.36 -13.73 0.25
N ASN A 155 -12.73 -14.29 -0.90
CA ASN A 155 -11.86 -15.18 -1.66
C ASN A 155 -11.94 -14.82 -3.14
N GLY A 156 -10.86 -14.30 -3.73
CA GLY A 156 -10.89 -13.91 -5.13
C GLY A 156 -9.54 -13.54 -5.71
N GLN A 157 -9.54 -13.24 -6.99
CA GLN A 157 -8.44 -12.54 -7.64
C GLN A 157 -8.80 -11.04 -7.63
N PRO A 158 -7.95 -10.15 -7.12
CA PRO A 158 -8.23 -8.71 -7.17
C PRO A 158 -8.37 -8.23 -8.61
N VAL A 159 -7.55 -8.78 -9.50
CA VAL A 159 -7.53 -8.49 -10.92
C VAL A 159 -8.19 -9.65 -11.67
N GLU A 160 -9.25 -9.37 -12.40
CA GLU A 160 -9.96 -10.36 -13.24
C GLU A 160 -9.33 -10.45 -14.62
N GLN A 161 -8.96 -9.30 -15.19
CA GLN A 161 -8.35 -9.23 -16.50
C GLN A 161 -7.20 -8.23 -16.48
N PHE A 162 -6.08 -8.68 -17.02
CA PHE A 162 -4.87 -7.88 -17.22
C PHE A 162 -4.26 -8.31 -18.55
N ASP A 163 -4.81 -7.76 -19.64
CA ASP A 163 -4.43 -8.08 -21.02
C ASP A 163 -3.11 -7.42 -21.38
N ALA A 164 -2.07 -7.85 -20.70
CA ALA A 164 -0.78 -7.25 -20.81
C ALA A 164 0.18 -8.26 -21.41
N TRP A 165 0.91 -7.81 -22.42
CA TRP A 165 2.17 -8.42 -22.86
C TRP A 165 2.06 -9.58 -23.86
N VAL A 166 1.22 -9.46 -24.88
CA VAL A 166 1.51 -10.14 -26.15
C VAL A 166 2.77 -9.50 -26.72
N SER A 167 3.89 -10.20 -26.66
CA SER A 167 5.06 -9.83 -27.46
C SER A 167 4.71 -10.08 -28.93
N ASN A 168 4.74 -9.03 -29.75
CA ASN A 168 4.51 -9.19 -31.18
C ASN A 168 5.59 -10.13 -31.72
N ARG A 169 5.17 -11.31 -32.23
CA ARG A 169 6.06 -12.43 -32.61
C ARG A 169 7.17 -12.04 -33.59
N ASP A 170 6.98 -10.96 -34.36
CA ASP A 170 7.88 -10.55 -35.43
C ASP A 170 8.69 -9.28 -35.15
N SER A 171 8.68 -8.74 -33.92
CA SER A 171 9.40 -7.51 -33.62
C SER A 171 10.19 -7.61 -32.32
N GLN A 172 11.42 -7.09 -32.31
CA GLN A 172 12.25 -6.82 -31.12
C GLN A 172 11.60 -5.79 -30.15
N GLN A 173 10.31 -5.51 -30.29
CA GLN A 173 9.61 -4.52 -29.49
C GLN A 173 9.39 -5.04 -28.08
N ARG A 174 9.58 -4.12 -27.12
CA ARG A 174 9.22 -4.36 -25.72
C ARG A 174 7.73 -4.70 -25.69
N PRO A 175 7.31 -5.68 -24.87
CA PRO A 175 5.91 -6.07 -24.83
C PRO A 175 5.04 -4.86 -24.45
N LEU A 176 3.77 -4.85 -24.89
CA LEU A 176 2.86 -3.71 -24.77
C LEU A 176 2.23 -3.62 -23.37
N TRP A 177 2.30 -2.43 -22.76
CA TRP A 177 1.61 -2.11 -21.50
C TRP A 177 0.10 -2.01 -21.77
N PRO A 178 -0.76 -2.62 -20.93
CA PRO A 178 -2.15 -2.95 -21.30
C PRO A 178 -3.11 -1.76 -21.35
N GLY A 179 -2.71 -0.57 -20.87
CA GLY A 179 -3.58 0.61 -20.83
C GLY A 179 -4.64 0.56 -19.71
N VAL A 180 -5.31 -0.58 -19.55
CA VAL A 180 -6.42 -0.83 -18.62
C VAL A 180 -6.18 -2.09 -17.79
N LEU A 181 -6.59 -2.04 -16.52
CA LEU A 181 -6.67 -3.18 -15.60
C LEU A 181 -8.13 -3.36 -15.19
N THR A 182 -8.67 -4.56 -15.29
CA THR A 182 -10.05 -4.85 -14.86
C THR A 182 -10.06 -5.56 -13.52
N LEU A 183 -10.68 -4.93 -12.52
CA LEU A 183 -10.94 -5.52 -11.22
C LEU A 183 -12.03 -6.58 -11.32
N SER A 184 -11.90 -7.66 -10.54
CA SER A 184 -13.01 -8.60 -10.42
C SER A 184 -14.23 -7.94 -9.81
N GLU A 185 -15.41 -8.31 -10.29
CA GLU A 185 -16.67 -7.80 -9.74
C GLU A 185 -16.76 -7.99 -8.22
N HIS A 186 -16.36 -9.15 -7.73
CA HIS A 186 -16.40 -9.45 -6.31
C HIS A 186 -15.44 -8.54 -5.51
N TYR A 187 -14.20 -8.33 -5.99
CA TYR A 187 -13.25 -7.44 -5.32
C TYR A 187 -13.71 -5.98 -5.35
N PHE A 188 -14.28 -5.53 -6.47
CA PHE A 188 -14.82 -4.18 -6.61
C PHE A 188 -15.96 -3.91 -5.62
N ASN A 189 -16.92 -4.85 -5.50
CA ASN A 189 -18.04 -4.72 -4.58
C ASN A 189 -17.57 -4.71 -3.11
N GLU A 190 -16.69 -5.63 -2.74
CA GLU A 190 -16.11 -5.66 -1.39
C GLU A 190 -15.33 -4.38 -1.09
N LEU A 191 -14.53 -3.89 -2.04
CA LEU A 191 -13.79 -2.64 -1.88
C LEU A 191 -14.74 -1.46 -1.63
N ARG A 192 -15.86 -1.37 -2.33
CA ARG A 192 -16.86 -0.30 -2.15
C ARG A 192 -17.37 -0.22 -0.72
N ASP A 193 -17.57 -1.37 -0.06
CA ASP A 193 -18.12 -1.44 1.29
C ASP A 193 -17.03 -1.31 2.37
N SER A 194 -15.80 -1.71 2.05
CA SER A 194 -14.67 -1.80 2.98
C SER A 194 -13.58 -0.75 2.74
N ALA A 195 -13.80 0.27 1.90
CA ALA A 195 -12.81 1.29 1.56
C ALA A 195 -12.47 2.20 2.75
N VAL A 196 -11.17 2.33 3.03
CA VAL A 196 -10.64 3.24 4.05
C VAL A 196 -10.07 4.47 3.36
N PRO A 197 -10.59 5.68 3.68
CA PRO A 197 -10.05 6.91 3.13
C PRO A 197 -8.71 7.28 3.78
N LEU A 198 -7.75 7.66 2.95
CA LEU A 198 -6.37 7.96 3.28
C LEU A 198 -5.96 9.29 2.61
N ASP A 199 -4.98 9.98 3.21
CA ASP A 199 -4.36 11.15 2.59
C ASP A 199 -3.27 10.68 1.61
N ASN A 200 -3.53 10.90 0.33
CA ASN A 200 -2.64 10.50 -0.76
C ASN A 200 -1.27 11.20 -0.66
N ARG A 201 -1.22 12.43 -0.12
CA ARG A 201 0.02 13.18 0.10
C ARG A 201 0.93 12.44 1.09
N ALA A 202 0.34 11.81 2.11
CA ALA A 202 1.05 10.99 3.08
C ALA A 202 1.56 9.68 2.46
N LEU A 203 0.75 8.98 1.64
CA LEU A 203 1.19 7.78 0.91
C LEU A 203 2.42 8.09 0.03
N HIS A 204 2.37 9.18 -0.72
CA HIS A 204 3.48 9.62 -1.55
C HIS A 204 4.73 9.98 -0.74
N ALA A 205 4.58 10.59 0.44
CA ALA A 205 5.71 10.88 1.32
C ALA A 205 6.37 9.60 1.87
N LEU A 206 5.58 8.54 2.06
CA LEU A 206 5.99 7.28 2.66
C LEU A 206 6.38 6.19 1.65
N LYS A 207 6.33 6.47 0.34
CA LYS A 207 6.66 5.54 -0.77
C LYS A 207 8.06 4.92 -0.72
N GLY A 208 8.93 5.35 0.20
CA GLY A 208 10.23 4.72 0.43
C GLY A 208 10.21 3.50 1.35
N SER A 209 9.09 3.16 1.99
CA SER A 209 9.04 2.09 2.99
C SER A 209 7.68 1.40 3.04
N ALA A 210 7.67 0.09 2.72
CA ALA A 210 6.48 -0.74 2.87
C ALA A 210 5.97 -0.77 4.31
N LEU A 211 6.89 -0.80 5.30
CA LEU A 211 6.53 -0.74 6.71
C LEU A 211 5.86 0.59 7.07
N ALA A 212 6.38 1.72 6.58
CA ALA A 212 5.78 3.02 6.88
C ALA A 212 4.38 3.18 6.26
N LEU A 213 4.18 2.67 5.04
CA LEU A 213 2.85 2.62 4.41
C LEU A 213 1.87 1.78 5.26
N ASP A 214 2.27 0.57 5.65
CA ASP A 214 1.42 -0.32 6.47
C ASP A 214 1.08 0.33 7.82
N VAL A 215 2.06 0.96 8.48
CA VAL A 215 1.85 1.66 9.77
C VAL A 215 0.92 2.86 9.60
N TYR A 216 1.07 3.65 8.53
CA TYR A 216 0.18 4.76 8.25
C TYR A 216 -1.27 4.29 8.03
N CYS A 217 -1.48 3.33 7.14
CA CYS A 217 -2.80 2.76 6.86
C CYS A 217 -3.45 2.18 8.13
N TRP A 218 -2.65 1.49 8.96
CA TRP A 218 -3.10 0.94 10.23
C TRP A 218 -3.55 2.02 11.21
N LEU A 219 -2.75 3.06 11.41
CA LEU A 219 -3.10 4.15 12.33
C LEU A 219 -4.29 4.97 11.81
N ALA A 220 -4.35 5.25 10.51
CA ALA A 220 -5.47 5.94 9.88
C ALA A 220 -6.79 5.17 10.08
N HIS A 221 -6.74 3.85 9.92
CA HIS A 221 -7.88 2.98 10.15
C HIS A 221 -8.24 2.82 11.63
N ARG A 222 -7.26 2.83 12.55
CA ARG A 222 -7.46 2.41 13.95
C ARG A 222 -7.73 3.55 14.93
N LEU A 223 -6.97 4.63 14.87
CA LEU A 223 -6.90 5.61 15.97
C LEU A 223 -8.24 6.29 16.26
N HIS A 224 -9.05 6.55 15.23
CA HIS A 224 -10.33 7.22 15.37
C HIS A 224 -11.43 6.37 16.05
N ARG A 225 -11.14 5.10 16.38
CA ARG A 225 -12.05 4.17 17.06
C ARG A 225 -11.62 3.87 18.48
N ILE A 226 -10.49 4.41 18.92
CA ILE A 226 -9.99 4.24 20.27
C ILE A 226 -10.67 5.27 21.16
N GLU A 227 -11.35 4.78 22.19
CA GLU A 227 -12.03 5.59 23.20
C GLU A 227 -11.30 5.50 24.55
N GLY A 228 -11.59 6.45 25.44
CA GLY A 228 -11.08 6.44 26.82
C GLY A 228 -9.57 6.59 26.93
N LYS A 229 -8.96 5.80 27.83
CA LYS A 229 -7.53 5.91 28.23
C LYS A 229 -6.55 5.41 27.16
N GLY A 230 -7.04 4.84 26.06
CA GLY A 230 -6.22 4.27 24.99
C GLY A 230 -5.86 2.80 25.18
N VAL A 231 -5.02 2.31 24.26
CA VAL A 231 -4.62 0.90 24.18
C VAL A 231 -3.09 0.80 24.12
N THR A 232 -2.51 0.03 25.04
CA THR A 232 -1.08 -0.30 25.01
C THR A 232 -0.85 -1.57 24.19
N LEU A 233 0.06 -1.49 23.21
CA LEU A 233 0.47 -2.62 22.37
C LEU A 233 1.96 -2.89 22.56
N HIS A 234 2.29 -4.10 22.97
CA HIS A 234 3.68 -4.55 23.15
C HIS A 234 4.37 -4.84 21.81
N TRP A 235 5.71 -4.87 21.81
CA TRP A 235 6.49 -5.10 20.59
C TRP A 235 6.21 -6.44 19.91
N LYS A 236 5.96 -7.51 20.67
CA LYS A 236 5.69 -8.85 20.11
C LYS A 236 4.43 -8.87 19.23
N PRO A 237 3.23 -8.45 19.69
CA PRO A 237 2.05 -8.35 18.82
C PRO A 237 2.24 -7.42 17.61
N LEU A 238 2.97 -6.31 17.78
CA LEU A 238 3.28 -5.41 16.65
C LEU A 238 4.19 -6.10 15.63
N ARG A 239 5.19 -6.86 16.07
CA ARG A 239 6.06 -7.64 15.19
C ARG A 239 5.25 -8.71 14.46
N GLU A 240 4.39 -9.44 15.14
CA GLU A 240 3.53 -10.46 14.52
C GLU A 240 2.62 -9.86 13.45
N GLN A 241 2.09 -8.66 13.69
CA GLN A 241 1.26 -7.93 12.73
C GLN A 241 2.02 -7.45 11.49
N PHE A 242 3.21 -6.86 11.65
CA PHE A 242 3.90 -6.14 10.55
C PHE A 242 5.12 -6.86 9.96
N ALA A 243 5.67 -7.83 10.71
CA ALA A 243 7.02 -8.32 10.53
C ALA A 243 7.21 -9.76 11.02
N GLN A 244 6.26 -10.66 10.72
CA GLN A 244 6.33 -12.07 11.12
C GLN A 244 7.62 -12.79 10.68
N GLU A 245 8.29 -12.28 9.66
CA GLU A 245 9.57 -12.79 9.16
C GLU A 245 10.76 -12.51 10.10
N TYR A 246 10.61 -11.63 11.10
CA TYR A 246 11.63 -11.42 12.13
C TYR A 246 11.56 -12.55 13.14
N THR A 247 12.56 -13.43 13.17
CA THR A 247 12.62 -14.62 14.03
C THR A 247 13.86 -14.60 14.93
N GLY A 248 13.89 -15.50 15.92
CA GLY A 248 15.01 -15.61 16.87
C GLY A 248 14.88 -14.73 18.12
N LYS A 249 15.89 -14.82 18.99
CA LYS A 249 15.89 -14.22 20.33
C LYS A 249 15.80 -12.68 20.35
N ASP A 250 16.31 -12.02 19.32
CA ASP A 250 16.37 -10.56 19.20
C ASP A 250 15.29 -9.99 18.27
N ALA A 251 14.33 -10.81 17.83
CA ALA A 251 13.33 -10.45 16.81
C ALA A 251 12.57 -9.15 17.13
N ASP A 252 12.08 -9.00 18.36
CA ASP A 252 11.33 -7.81 18.80
C ASP A 252 12.23 -6.56 18.82
N LYS A 253 13.49 -6.72 19.24
CA LYS A 253 14.48 -5.65 19.32
C LYS A 253 14.85 -5.17 17.91
N ASP A 254 15.07 -6.09 16.97
CA ASP A 254 15.42 -5.75 15.60
C ASP A 254 14.23 -5.17 14.83
N PHE A 255 13.03 -5.66 15.09
CA PHE A 255 11.80 -5.06 14.59
C PHE A 255 11.64 -3.62 15.10
N LYS A 256 11.78 -3.40 16.41
CA LYS A 256 11.71 -2.06 17.03
C LYS A 256 12.67 -1.06 16.38
N LYS A 257 13.91 -1.48 16.09
CA LYS A 257 14.93 -0.64 15.40
C LYS A 257 14.45 -0.12 14.04
N LYS A 258 13.58 -0.86 13.33
CA LYS A 258 13.00 -0.45 12.05
C LYS A 258 11.65 0.25 12.20
N PHE A 259 10.83 -0.20 13.15
CA PHE A 259 9.50 0.34 13.39
C PHE A 259 9.51 1.77 13.92
N VAL A 260 10.35 2.08 14.92
CA VAL A 260 10.36 3.42 15.54
C VAL A 260 10.71 4.53 14.52
N PRO A 261 11.74 4.39 13.66
CA PRO A 261 11.97 5.35 12.59
C PRO A 261 10.81 5.45 11.60
N ALA A 262 10.16 4.33 11.25
CA ALA A 262 8.98 4.35 10.38
C ALA A 262 7.81 5.11 11.01
N LEU A 263 7.52 4.85 12.30
CA LEU A 263 6.47 5.54 13.06
C LEU A 263 6.72 7.05 13.11
N ARG A 264 7.96 7.50 13.33
CA ARG A 264 8.29 8.95 13.31
C ARG A 264 7.98 9.59 11.95
N LYS A 265 8.29 8.90 10.85
CA LYS A 265 7.94 9.38 9.50
C LYS A 265 6.44 9.44 9.31
N VAL A 266 5.71 8.45 9.82
CA VAL A 266 4.23 8.43 9.79
C VAL A 266 3.64 9.59 10.58
N GLN A 267 4.13 9.85 11.80
CA GLN A 267 3.64 10.95 12.64
C GLN A 267 3.93 12.33 12.02
N ALA A 268 5.02 12.46 11.25
CA ALA A 268 5.28 13.70 10.50
C ALA A 268 4.20 13.98 9.43
N VAL A 269 3.68 12.94 8.76
CA VAL A 269 2.66 13.08 7.69
C VAL A 269 1.25 12.75 8.14
N TYR A 270 1.07 12.51 9.44
CA TYR A 270 -0.22 12.37 10.09
C TYR A 270 -0.15 13.07 11.46
N PRO A 271 -0.14 14.42 11.48
CA PRO A 271 0.16 15.21 12.68
C PRO A 271 -0.79 14.95 13.85
N ALA A 272 -2.04 14.57 13.56
CA ALA A 272 -3.04 14.23 14.58
C ALA A 272 -2.82 12.85 15.23
N ALA A 273 -1.94 12.00 14.67
CA ALA A 273 -1.74 10.63 15.14
C ALA A 273 -1.20 10.58 16.57
N ASN A 274 -2.09 10.28 17.51
CA ASN A 274 -1.77 10.27 18.93
C ASN A 274 -1.20 8.92 19.38
N VAL A 275 0.09 8.72 19.11
CA VAL A 275 0.83 7.49 19.46
C VAL A 275 2.08 7.85 20.25
N LYS A 276 2.26 7.23 21.42
CA LYS A 276 3.41 7.46 22.29
C LYS A 276 4.22 6.19 22.46
N GLN A 277 5.54 6.29 22.37
CA GLN A 277 6.41 5.17 22.75
C GLN A 277 6.42 5.02 24.27
N VAL A 278 6.21 3.81 24.76
CA VAL A 278 6.26 3.46 26.19
C VAL A 278 7.22 2.30 26.42
N THR A 279 7.51 1.99 27.69
CA THR A 279 8.31 0.81 28.03
C THR A 279 7.65 -0.44 27.46
N GLY A 280 8.40 -1.21 26.67
CA GLY A 280 7.93 -2.46 26.07
C GLY A 280 6.96 -2.33 24.88
N GLY A 281 6.60 -1.13 24.42
CA GLY A 281 5.65 -1.00 23.30
C GLY A 281 5.25 0.43 22.92
N LEU A 282 3.99 0.56 22.50
CA LEU A 282 3.34 1.81 22.12
C LEU A 282 2.03 1.98 22.89
N LEU A 283 1.74 3.20 23.32
CA LEU A 283 0.42 3.63 23.76
C LEU A 283 -0.28 4.34 22.60
N LEU A 284 -1.40 3.79 22.15
CA LEU A 284 -2.26 4.39 21.13
C LEU A 284 -3.43 5.09 21.82
N LEU A 285 -3.62 6.37 21.54
CA LEU A 285 -4.71 7.19 22.04
C LEU A 285 -5.66 7.55 20.89
N GLY A 286 -6.93 7.79 21.22
CA GLY A 286 -7.93 8.26 20.26
C GLY A 286 -7.47 9.54 19.56
N SER A 287 -7.62 9.59 18.23
CA SER A 287 -7.38 10.80 17.43
C SER A 287 -8.18 10.81 16.13
N PRO A 288 -8.49 11.99 15.56
CA PRO A 288 -9.21 12.11 14.29
C PRO A 288 -8.47 11.42 13.13
N PRO A 289 -9.19 10.79 12.17
CA PRO A 289 -8.59 10.18 10.99
C PRO A 289 -7.93 11.24 10.07
N PRO A 290 -6.99 10.86 9.19
CA PRO A 290 -6.31 11.81 8.31
C PRO A 290 -7.28 12.45 7.31
N ILE A 291 -8.30 11.71 6.85
CA ILE A 291 -9.41 12.24 6.07
C ILE A 291 -10.65 12.37 6.96
N PRO A 292 -11.17 13.59 7.21
CA PRO A 292 -12.41 13.80 7.94
C PRO A 292 -13.61 13.06 7.34
N LYS A 293 -14.44 12.43 8.18
CA LYS A 293 -15.67 11.71 7.76
C LYS A 293 -16.68 12.56 6.97
N LYS A 294 -16.58 13.89 7.07
CA LYS A 294 -17.45 14.82 6.31
C LYS A 294 -17.08 14.90 4.83
N LEU A 295 -15.84 14.59 4.47
CA LEU A 295 -15.34 14.59 3.08
C LEU A 295 -15.56 13.25 2.37
N THR A 296 -16.00 12.23 3.10
CA THR A 296 -16.17 10.86 2.59
C THR A 296 -17.64 10.49 2.40
N LYS A 297 -18.54 11.46 2.51
CA LYS A 297 -19.98 11.31 2.31
C LYS A 297 -20.39 11.94 0.99
#